data_AF-A0AAV5NQT8-F1
#
_entry.id   AF-A0AAV5NQT8-F1
#
_cell.length_a   1.000
_cell.length_b   1.000
_cell.length_c   1.000
_cell.angle_alpha   90.00
_cell.angle_beta   90.00
_cell.angle_gamma   90.00
#
_symmetry.space_group_name_H-M   'P 1'
#
loop_
_entity.id
_entity.type
_entity.pdbx_description
1 polymer ?
#
loop_
_entity_poly.entity_id
_entity_poly.type
_entity_poly.pdbx_seq_one_letter_code
_entity_poly.pdbx_strand_id
1 'polypeptide(L)'
;MLNPHGRMAIVLPRGIFKNYGDEYIRRYILKHCKILAVVGLGGDMFKPFTNTKTCVGFFQKRETPLEDFSDVELDPDPIFALTENPGKDKTGNLIVDKDHNILSDLDEISAFVQANIQFTKAEQ
;
A
#
# COMPACT_ATOMS: atom_id res chain seq x y z
N MET A 1 8.30 -7.67 16.47
CA MET A 1 7.19 -7.99 15.54
C MET A 1 5.95 -7.21 15.95
N LEU A 2 5.00 -6.95 15.04
CA LEU A 2 3.77 -6.22 15.39
C LEU A 2 2.98 -6.94 16.47
N ASN A 3 2.45 -6.18 17.43
CA ASN A 3 1.44 -6.67 18.35
C ASN A 3 0.16 -7.04 17.60
N PRO A 4 -0.71 -7.89 18.17
CA PRO A 4 -2.06 -8.09 17.66
C PRO A 4 -2.76 -6.75 17.37
N HIS A 5 -3.51 -6.68 16.27
CA HIS A 5 -4.12 -5.44 15.73
C HIS A 5 -3.14 -4.31 15.34
N GLY A 6 -1.83 -4.55 15.40
CA GLY A 6 -0.79 -3.62 14.99
C GLY A 6 -0.86 -3.30 13.50
N ARG A 7 -0.43 -2.10 13.13
CA ARG A 7 -0.54 -1.55 11.77
C ARG A 7 0.84 -1.42 11.13
N MET A 8 0.91 -1.61 9.83
CA MET A 8 2.15 -1.47 9.06
C MET A 8 1.87 -0.90 7.67
N ALA A 9 2.79 -0.06 7.21
CA ALA A 9 2.91 0.29 5.81
C ALA A 9 4.30 -0.14 5.32
N ILE A 10 4.39 -0.67 4.11
CA ILE A 10 5.66 -1.12 3.53
C ILE A 10 5.70 -0.86 2.03
N VAL A 11 6.86 -0.39 1.55
CA VAL A 11 7.14 -0.24 0.12
C VAL A 11 7.68 -1.56 -0.40
N LEU A 12 7.08 -2.07 -1.47
CA LEU A 12 7.47 -3.34 -2.08
C LEU A 12 7.34 -3.32 -3.62
N PRO A 13 8.07 -4.19 -4.35
CA PRO A 13 7.87 -4.36 -5.78
C PRO A 13 6.44 -4.81 -6.08
N ARG A 14 5.79 -4.17 -7.07
CA ARG A 14 4.40 -4.48 -7.46
C ARG A 14 4.17 -5.97 -7.80
N GLY A 15 5.24 -6.66 -8.23
CA GLY A 15 5.23 -8.09 -8.52
C GLY A 15 4.71 -8.96 -7.38
N ILE A 16 4.97 -8.61 -6.12
CA ILE A 16 4.53 -9.39 -4.95
C ILE A 16 3.01 -9.57 -4.92
N PHE A 17 2.25 -8.56 -5.36
CA PHE A 17 0.79 -8.62 -5.40
C PHE A 17 0.23 -9.26 -6.69
N LYS A 18 1.06 -9.54 -7.70
CA LYS A 18 0.61 -9.96 -9.03
C LYS A 18 1.16 -11.31 -9.47
N ASN A 19 2.44 -11.57 -9.23
CA ASN A 19 3.15 -12.68 -9.84
C ASN A 19 2.66 -14.01 -9.27
N TYR A 20 2.49 -15.02 -10.14
CA TYR A 20 2.10 -16.36 -9.72
C TYR A 20 3.09 -16.95 -8.69
N GLY A 21 4.40 -16.83 -8.96
CA GLY A 21 5.44 -17.35 -8.05
C GLY A 21 5.46 -16.72 -6.65
N ASP A 22 4.84 -15.54 -6.47
CA ASP A 22 4.76 -14.83 -5.19
C ASP A 22 3.46 -15.13 -4.43
N GLU A 23 2.68 -16.12 -4.85
CA GLU A 23 1.41 -16.50 -4.20
C GLU A 23 1.57 -16.81 -2.72
N TYR A 24 2.64 -17.52 -2.35
CA TYR A 24 2.91 -17.87 -0.96
C TYR A 24 3.02 -16.64 -0.05
N ILE A 25 3.53 -15.51 -0.56
CA ILE A 25 3.62 -14.24 0.17
C ILE A 25 2.21 -13.67 0.37
N ARG A 26 1.38 -13.65 -0.68
CA ARG A 26 -0.01 -13.18 -0.58
C ARG A 26 -0.81 -14.03 0.40
N ARG A 27 -0.66 -15.36 0.36
CA ARG A 27 -1.31 -16.27 1.32
C ARG A 27 -0.83 -16.01 2.75
N TYR A 28 0.46 -15.76 2.96
CA TYR A 28 0.98 -15.39 4.27
C TYR A 28 0.37 -14.07 4.78
N ILE A 29 0.33 -13.04 3.92
CA ILE A 29 -0.27 -11.75 4.26
C ILE A 29 -1.75 -11.94 4.63
N LEU A 30 -2.55 -12.60 3.79
CA LEU A 30 -3.98 -12.81 4.05
C LEU A 30 -4.22 -13.60 5.34
N LYS A 31 -3.41 -14.63 5.59
CA LYS A 31 -3.52 -15.44 6.81
C LYS A 31 -3.24 -14.63 8.07
N HIS A 32 -2.26 -13.73 8.05
CA HIS A 32 -1.78 -13.05 9.27
C HIS A 32 -2.27 -11.61 9.41
N CYS A 33 -2.75 -11.01 8.33
CA CYS A 33 -3.08 -9.60 8.24
C CYS A 33 -4.32 -9.38 7.36
N LYS A 34 -5.01 -8.27 7.64
CA LYS A 34 -5.98 -7.64 6.73
C LYS A 34 -5.24 -6.67 5.82
N ILE A 35 -5.59 -6.65 4.54
CA ILE A 35 -5.08 -5.67 3.58
C ILE A 35 -6.05 -4.49 3.56
N LEU A 36 -5.58 -3.31 3.94
CA LEU A 36 -6.44 -2.13 4.07
C LEU A 36 -6.39 -1.26 2.82
N ALA A 37 -5.19 -1.07 2.28
CA ALA A 37 -5.01 -0.38 1.01
C ALA A 37 -3.73 -0.82 0.30
N VAL A 38 -3.73 -0.67 -1.02
CA VAL A 38 -2.55 -0.80 -1.85
C VAL A 38 -2.46 0.42 -2.75
N VAL A 39 -1.42 1.23 -2.56
CA VAL A 39 -1.15 2.42 -3.37
C VAL A 39 -0.06 2.10 -4.37
N GLY A 40 -0.41 2.01 -5.65
CA GLY A 40 0.55 1.88 -6.73
C GLY A 40 1.38 3.15 -6.87
N LEU A 41 2.70 3.00 -6.91
CA LEU A 41 3.61 4.12 -7.12
C LEU A 41 4.00 4.20 -8.61
N GLY A 42 4.10 5.43 -9.12
CA GLY A 42 4.41 5.77 -10.49
C GLY A 42 5.81 5.28 -10.87
N GLY A 43 6.03 4.97 -12.14
CA GLY A 43 7.29 4.38 -12.60
C GLY A 43 8.52 5.27 -12.37
N ASP A 44 8.32 6.57 -12.22
CA ASP A 44 9.39 7.53 -11.97
C ASP A 44 9.63 7.78 -10.48
N MET A 45 8.77 7.31 -9.57
CA MET A 45 8.82 7.59 -8.13
C MET A 45 10.18 7.25 -7.49
N PHE A 46 10.83 6.16 -7.92
CA PHE A 46 12.13 5.73 -7.39
C PHE A 46 13.29 5.86 -8.38
N LYS A 47 13.04 6.44 -9.57
CA LYS A 47 14.13 6.77 -10.48
C LYS A 47 14.94 7.97 -9.95
N PRO A 48 16.23 8.09 -10.26
CA PRO A 48 17.00 7.21 -11.15
C PRO A 48 17.53 5.94 -10.48
N PHE A 49 17.30 5.75 -9.17
CA PHE A 49 17.91 4.67 -8.40
C PHE A 49 17.37 3.28 -8.74
N THR A 50 16.08 3.17 -9.08
CA THR A 50 15.52 1.90 -9.59
C THR A 50 14.39 2.11 -10.59
N ASN A 51 14.32 1.21 -11.56
CA ASN A 51 13.25 1.11 -12.55
C ASN A 51 12.09 0.20 -12.08
N THR A 52 12.23 -0.44 -10.93
CA THR A 52 11.21 -1.35 -10.39
C THR A 52 9.95 -0.57 -10.04
N LYS A 53 8.81 -0.94 -10.65
CA LYS A 53 7.50 -0.42 -10.24
C LYS A 53 7.17 -0.92 -8.85
N THR A 54 6.92 0.00 -7.92
CA THR A 54 6.63 -0.30 -6.53
C THR A 54 5.19 0.05 -6.17
N CYS A 55 4.81 -0.31 -4.96
CA CYS A 55 3.57 0.07 -4.31
C CYS A 55 3.79 0.16 -2.80
N VAL A 56 2.92 0.88 -2.11
CA VAL A 56 2.81 0.87 -0.65
C VAL A 56 1.64 -0.02 -0.27
N GLY A 57 1.91 -1.09 0.48
CA GLY A 57 0.88 -1.92 1.09
C GLY A 57 0.61 -1.47 2.52
N PHE A 58 -0.66 -1.25 2.85
CA PHE A 58 -1.12 -0.94 4.21
C PHE A 58 -1.84 -2.16 4.79
N PHE A 59 -1.37 -2.62 5.94
CA PHE A 59 -1.81 -3.86 6.57
C PHE A 59 -2.14 -3.65 8.05
N GLN A 60 -3.09 -4.45 8.54
CA GLN A 60 -3.32 -4.60 9.98
C GLN A 60 -3.16 -6.08 10.35
N LYS A 61 -2.31 -6.38 11.34
CA LYS A 61 -2.12 -7.73 11.86
C LYS A 61 -3.41 -8.22 12.52
N ARG A 62 -3.80 -9.47 12.24
CA ARG A 62 -4.92 -10.13 12.92
C ARG A 62 -4.56 -10.48 14.37
N GLU A 63 -5.58 -10.69 15.20
CA GLU A 63 -5.37 -11.22 16.55
C GLU A 63 -4.72 -12.60 16.48
N THR A 64 -5.38 -13.50 15.76
CA THR A 64 -4.91 -14.84 15.44
C THR A 64 -4.80 -15.02 13.93
N PRO A 65 -3.86 -15.86 13.45
CA PRO A 65 -3.83 -16.26 12.04
C PRO A 65 -5.14 -16.96 11.64
N LEU A 66 -5.58 -16.76 10.40
CA LEU A 66 -6.75 -17.46 9.87
C LEU A 66 -6.53 -18.98 9.86
N GLU A 67 -7.56 -19.71 10.28
CA GLU A 67 -7.63 -21.17 10.14
C GLU A 67 -8.21 -21.56 8.77
N ASP A 68 -9.28 -20.88 8.35
CA ASP A 68 -9.87 -20.98 7.01
C ASP A 68 -9.64 -19.69 6.22
N PHE A 69 -9.27 -19.81 4.94
CA PHE A 69 -9.11 -18.67 4.05
C PHE A 69 -10.45 -18.11 3.55
N SER A 70 -11.55 -18.85 3.67
CA SER A 70 -12.90 -18.33 3.36
C SER A 70 -13.25 -17.12 4.24
N ASP A 71 -12.72 -17.07 5.47
CA ASP A 71 -12.89 -15.94 6.40
C ASP A 71 -12.28 -14.62 5.90
N VAL A 72 -11.44 -14.64 4.85
CA VAL A 72 -10.97 -13.41 4.18
C VAL A 72 -12.15 -12.62 3.61
N GLU A 73 -13.26 -13.26 3.24
CA GLU A 73 -14.47 -12.58 2.74
C GLU A 73 -15.15 -11.71 3.81
N LEU A 74 -14.80 -11.89 5.08
CA LEU A 74 -15.27 -11.07 6.20
C LEU A 74 -14.42 -9.81 6.41
N ASP A 75 -13.28 -9.70 5.73
CA ASP A 75 -12.46 -8.49 5.79
C ASP A 75 -13.10 -7.36 4.98
N PRO A 76 -12.85 -6.09 5.35
CA PRO A 76 -13.21 -4.97 4.49
C PRO A 76 -12.45 -5.04 3.17
N ASP A 77 -13.12 -4.66 2.09
CA ASP A 77 -12.51 -4.58 0.76
C ASP A 77 -11.29 -3.64 0.77
N PRO A 78 -10.12 -4.08 0.27
CA PRO A 78 -8.96 -3.22 0.20
C PRO A 78 -9.18 -2.05 -0.77
N ILE A 79 -8.72 -0.88 -0.37
CA ILE A 79 -8.75 0.29 -1.24
C ILE A 79 -7.53 0.30 -2.16
N PHE A 80 -7.74 0.63 -3.42
CA PHE A 80 -6.67 0.77 -4.40
C PHE A 80 -6.57 2.22 -4.87
N ALA A 81 -5.36 2.72 -4.94
CA ALA A 81 -5.05 4.02 -5.54
C ALA A 81 -3.77 3.90 -6.38
N LEU A 82 -3.59 4.82 -7.33
CA LEU A 82 -2.43 4.87 -8.19
C LEU A 82 -2.00 6.33 -8.33
N THR A 83 -0.74 6.64 -8.06
CA THR A 83 -0.16 7.95 -8.40
C THR A 83 0.10 8.03 -9.90
N GLU A 84 -0.44 9.08 -10.50
CA GLU A 84 -0.18 9.54 -11.86
C GLU A 84 0.85 10.68 -11.85
N ASN A 85 0.85 11.51 -10.80
CA ASN A 85 1.74 12.66 -10.63
C ASN A 85 2.65 12.48 -9.39
N PRO A 86 3.85 11.89 -9.55
CA PRO A 86 4.74 11.60 -8.43
C PRO A 86 5.51 12.82 -7.88
N GLY A 87 5.27 14.05 -8.37
CA GLY A 87 5.99 15.25 -7.90
C GLY A 87 7.41 15.40 -8.41
N LYS A 88 7.90 14.46 -9.23
CA LYS A 88 9.26 14.50 -9.77
C LYS A 88 9.37 13.79 -11.10
N ASP A 89 10.41 14.14 -11.86
CA ASP A 89 10.74 13.47 -13.11
C ASP A 89 11.60 12.20 -12.90
N LYS A 90 11.88 11.52 -14.02
CA LYS A 90 12.73 10.31 -14.08
C LYS A 90 14.19 10.55 -13.68
N THR A 91 14.66 11.79 -13.65
CA THR A 91 16.03 12.15 -13.24
C THR A 91 16.14 12.42 -11.75
N GLY A 92 15.00 12.58 -11.07
CA GLY A 92 14.92 12.88 -9.64
C GLY A 92 14.65 14.35 -9.33
N ASN A 93 14.51 15.20 -10.34
CA ASN A 93 14.21 16.61 -10.15
C ASN A 93 12.72 16.79 -9.84
N LEU A 94 12.41 17.64 -8.87
CA LEU A 94 11.03 17.98 -8.51
C LEU A 94 10.36 18.73 -9.66
N ILE A 95 9.11 18.40 -9.92
CA ILE A 95 8.25 19.13 -10.87
C ILE A 95 7.43 20.11 -10.04
N VAL A 96 7.57 21.40 -10.32
CA VAL A 96 6.90 22.47 -9.58
C VAL A 96 6.09 23.38 -10.48
N ASP A 97 5.06 24.02 -9.93
CA ASP A 97 4.31 25.08 -10.60
C ASP A 97 5.06 26.44 -10.54
N LYS A 98 4.38 27.51 -10.99
CA LYS A 98 4.93 28.88 -11.01
C LYS A 98 5.18 29.45 -9.61
N ASP A 99 4.48 28.94 -8.61
CA ASP A 99 4.55 29.37 -7.22
C ASP A 99 5.48 28.46 -6.39
N HIS A 100 6.23 27.58 -7.05
CA HIS A 100 7.15 26.59 -6.47
C HIS A 100 6.48 25.48 -5.64
N ASN A 101 5.18 25.23 -5.83
CA ASN A 101 4.53 24.07 -5.24
C ASN A 101 4.87 22.81 -6.03
N ILE A 102 5.15 21.71 -5.33
CA ILE A 102 5.39 20.41 -5.96
C ILE A 102 4.10 19.90 -6.59
N LEU A 103 4.13 19.59 -7.89
CA LEU A 103 3.00 19.03 -8.61
C LEU A 103 2.90 17.52 -8.37
N SER A 104 2.22 17.13 -7.29
CA SER A 104 1.99 15.74 -6.93
C SER A 104 0.55 15.46 -6.52
N ASP A 105 0.07 14.26 -6.81
CA ASP A 105 -1.25 13.75 -6.39
C ASP A 105 -1.22 12.95 -5.08
N LEU A 106 -0.07 12.92 -4.39
CA LEU A 106 0.12 12.11 -3.20
C LEU A 106 -0.71 12.60 -2.00
N ASP A 107 -0.98 13.90 -1.91
CA ASP A 107 -1.79 14.48 -0.84
C ASP A 107 -3.26 14.09 -0.99
N GLU A 108 -3.78 14.11 -2.22
CA GLU A 108 -5.13 13.66 -2.56
C GLU A 108 -5.26 12.15 -2.32
N ILE A 109 -4.26 11.36 -2.73
CA ILE A 109 -4.23 9.92 -2.47
C ILE A 109 -4.19 9.65 -0.96
N SER A 110 -3.39 10.40 -0.20
CA SER A 110 -3.31 10.28 1.26
C SER A 110 -4.65 10.57 1.91
N ALA A 111 -5.29 11.69 1.54
CA ALA A 111 -6.60 12.07 2.04
C ALA A 111 -7.67 11.01 1.69
N PHE A 112 -7.67 10.51 0.44
CA PHE A 112 -8.55 9.44 0.00
C PHE A 112 -8.34 8.15 0.81
N VAL A 113 -7.10 7.71 0.99
CA VAL A 113 -6.78 6.51 1.76
C VAL A 113 -7.19 6.66 3.22
N GLN A 114 -6.91 7.80 3.86
CA GLN A 114 -7.30 8.06 5.25
C GLN A 114 -8.81 8.10 5.45
N ALA A 115 -9.55 8.67 4.50
CA ALA A 115 -11.01 8.77 4.57
C ALA A 115 -11.72 7.41 4.41
N ASN A 116 -11.08 6.45 3.73
CA ASN A 116 -11.73 5.20 3.35
C ASN A 116 -11.21 3.97 4.13
N ILE A 117 -9.98 3.99 4.67
CA ILE A 117 -9.48 2.86 5.47
C ILE A 117 -10.23 2.75 6.81
N GLN A 118 -10.65 1.53 7.14
CA GLN A 118 -11.20 1.20 8.46
C GLN A 118 -10.26 0.26 9.22
N PHE A 119 -9.74 0.73 10.35
CA PHE A 119 -8.97 -0.12 11.26
C PHE A 119 -9.89 -0.81 12.26
N THR A 120 -9.79 -2.12 12.37
CA THR A 120 -10.39 -2.83 13.52
C THR A 120 -9.72 -2.38 14.81
N LYS A 121 -10.51 -1.99 15.82
CA LYS A 121 -10.01 -1.71 17.17
C LYS A 121 -9.81 -3.04 17.90
N ALA A 122 -8.81 -3.11 18.76
CA ALA A 122 -8.77 -4.18 19.77
C ALA A 122 -9.99 -3.99 20.67
N GLU A 123 -10.75 -5.05 20.93
CA GLU A 123 -11.76 -5.03 22.00
C GLU A 123 -11.05 -4.70 23.31
N GLN A 124 -11.58 -3.73 24.05
CA GLN A 124 -11.06 -3.29 25.35
C GLN A 124 -11.49 -4.26 26.45
#